data_AF-A0A4R7YU65-F1
#
_entry.id   AF-A0A4R7YU65-F1
#
_cell.length_a   1.000
_cell.length_b   1.000
_cell.length_c   1.000
_cell.angle_alpha   90.00
_cell.angle_beta   90.00
_cell.angle_gamma   90.00
#
_symmetry.space_group_name_H-M   'P 1'
#
loop_
_entity.id
_entity.type
_entity.pdbx_description
1 polymer ?
#
loop_
_entity_poly.entity_id
_entity_poly.type
_entity_poly.pdbx_seq_one_letter_code
_entity_poly.pdbx_strand_id
1 'polypeptide(L)'
;MTMLNYLYYLAGGLIIFILLIILIIIIYHLQYKRRNRIFEQKKKEWEEILFQYLNDDLSLEKTAAVMNDSYFYLYDFLKPYLKNLRGDDFEKLRQLVQKNKMIDFFLLKLKKGNREEKIKAAAFLGKVREKRALPLLKDYLNSEDKSLMTASIWAIADIGEQEFFFRS
;
A
#
# COMPACT_ATOMS: atom_id res chain seq x y z
N MET A 1 30.28 -50.45 5.73
CA MET A 1 29.39 -50.14 4.59
C MET A 1 28.20 -49.25 4.98
N THR A 2 27.74 -49.25 6.24
CA THR A 2 26.59 -48.46 6.73
C THR A 2 26.86 -46.96 6.89
N MET A 3 28.05 -46.59 7.39
CA MET A 3 28.38 -45.19 7.70
C MET A 3 28.61 -44.32 6.44
N LEU A 4 29.20 -44.92 5.40
CA LEU A 4 29.39 -44.27 4.10
C LEU A 4 28.05 -44.03 3.38
N ASN A 5 27.14 -45.01 3.42
CA ASN A 5 25.80 -44.86 2.85
C ASN A 5 25.01 -43.76 3.56
N TYR A 6 25.14 -43.66 4.89
CA TYR A 6 24.52 -42.59 5.67
C TYR A 6 25.04 -41.19 5.27
N LEU A 7 26.36 -41.07 5.07
CA LEU A 7 26.99 -39.85 4.52
C LEU A 7 26.43 -39.49 3.14
N TYR A 8 26.23 -40.46 2.25
CA TYR A 8 25.61 -40.22 0.94
C TYR A 8 24.16 -39.76 1.03
N TYR A 9 23.35 -40.37 1.91
CA TYR A 9 21.96 -39.93 2.11
C TYR A 9 21.87 -38.53 2.73
N LEU A 10 22.74 -38.21 3.69
CA LEU A 10 22.83 -36.87 4.26
C LEU A 10 23.24 -35.83 3.22
N ALA A 11 24.27 -36.12 2.42
CA ALA A 11 24.72 -35.22 1.35
C ALA A 11 23.63 -35.02 0.29
N GLY A 12 22.96 -36.09 -0.13
CA GLY A 12 21.83 -36.02 -1.06
C GLY A 12 20.66 -35.20 -0.51
N GLY A 13 20.32 -35.38 0.77
CA GLY A 13 19.28 -34.60 1.46
C GLY A 13 19.61 -33.11 1.51
N LEU A 14 20.86 -32.76 1.83
CA LEU A 14 21.32 -31.36 1.82
C LEU A 14 21.26 -30.75 0.42
N ILE A 15 21.64 -31.49 -0.62
CA ILE A 15 21.56 -31.01 -2.01
C ILE A 15 20.10 -30.74 -2.39
N ILE A 16 19.18 -31.67 -2.09
CA ILE A 16 17.74 -31.48 -2.36
C ILE A 16 17.21 -30.25 -1.61
N PHE A 17 17.60 -30.07 -0.34
CA PHE A 17 17.18 -28.93 0.46
C PHE A 17 17.68 -27.59 -0.13
N ILE A 18 18.93 -27.54 -0.57
CA ILE A 18 19.50 -26.36 -1.25
C ILE A 18 18.76 -26.07 -2.56
N LEU A 19 18.47 -27.11 -3.37
CA LEU A 19 17.71 -26.96 -4.61
C LEU A 19 16.28 -26.44 -4.37
N LEU A 20 15.63 -26.88 -3.29
CA LEU A 20 14.31 -26.37 -2.90
C LEU A 20 14.36 -24.89 -2.50
N ILE A 21 15.37 -24.46 -1.73
CA ILE A 21 15.55 -23.04 -1.38
C ILE A 21 15.75 -22.20 -2.65
N ILE A 22 16.61 -22.65 -3.56
CA ILE A 22 16.86 -21.94 -4.83
C ILE A 22 15.57 -21.86 -5.66
N LEU A 23 14.79 -22.94 -5.75
CA LEU A 23 13.51 -22.95 -6.45
C LEU A 23 12.53 -21.95 -5.83
N ILE A 24 12.43 -21.88 -4.50
CA ILE A 24 11.60 -20.91 -3.79
C ILE A 24 12.04 -19.48 -4.14
N ILE A 25 13.34 -19.19 -4.10
CA ILE A 25 13.87 -17.85 -4.45
C ILE A 25 13.54 -17.49 -5.90
N ILE A 26 13.68 -18.43 -6.84
CA ILE A 26 13.35 -18.22 -8.25
C ILE A 26 11.85 -17.93 -8.40
N ILE A 27 10.99 -18.71 -7.75
CA ILE A 27 9.53 -18.49 -7.78
C ILE A 27 9.20 -17.09 -7.23
N TYR A 28 9.75 -16.73 -6.07
CA TYR A 28 9.58 -15.40 -5.48
C TYR A 28 10.04 -14.28 -6.44
N HIS A 29 11.21 -14.44 -7.05
CA HIS A 29 11.75 -13.45 -7.98
C HIS A 29 10.89 -13.32 -9.24
N LEU A 30 10.40 -14.44 -9.79
CA LEU A 30 9.53 -14.44 -10.96
C LEU A 30 8.17 -13.81 -10.65
N GLN A 31 7.56 -14.15 -9.52
CA GLN A 31 6.31 -13.53 -9.06
C GLN A 31 6.49 -12.03 -8.84
N TYR A 32 7.59 -11.62 -8.19
CA TYR A 32 7.95 -10.22 -8.00
C TYR A 32 8.09 -9.48 -9.34
N LYS A 33 8.86 -10.05 -10.28
CA LYS A 33 9.07 -9.46 -11.61
C LYS A 33 7.78 -9.36 -12.42
N ARG A 34 6.92 -10.39 -12.37
CA ARG A 34 5.62 -10.39 -13.07
C ARG A 34 4.69 -9.33 -12.47
N ARG A 35 4.60 -9.27 -11.14
CA ARG A 35 3.81 -8.25 -10.43
C ARG A 35 4.25 -6.84 -10.80
N ASN A 36 5.57 -6.59 -10.78
CA ASN A 36 6.10 -5.27 -11.13
C ASN A 36 5.83 -4.91 -12.59
N ARG A 37 5.96 -5.85 -13.53
CA ARG A 37 5.63 -5.59 -14.94
C ARG A 37 4.17 -5.18 -15.15
N ILE A 38 3.24 -5.87 -14.50
CA ILE A 38 1.80 -5.54 -14.57
C ILE A 38 1.56 -4.16 -13.97
N PHE A 39 2.17 -3.86 -12.83
CA PHE A 39 2.07 -2.53 -12.22
C PHE A 39 2.64 -1.44 -13.12
N GLU A 40 3.83 -1.62 -13.70
CA GLU A 40 4.45 -0.63 -14.59
C GLU A 40 3.64 -0.38 -15.87
N GLN A 41 2.98 -1.42 -16.42
CA GLN A 41 2.08 -1.24 -17.57
C GLN A 41 0.86 -0.40 -17.19
N LYS A 42 0.17 -0.74 -16.10
CA LYS A 42 -0.98 0.01 -15.61
C LYS A 42 -0.61 1.43 -15.20
N LYS A 43 0.56 1.59 -14.59
CA LYS A 43 1.09 2.89 -14.18
C LYS A 43 1.16 3.84 -15.36
N LYS A 44 1.69 3.44 -16.51
CA LYS A 44 1.76 4.33 -17.68
C LYS A 44 0.39 4.82 -18.14
N GLU A 45 -0.57 3.91 -18.26
CA GLU A 45 -1.95 4.24 -18.62
C GLU A 45 -2.59 5.16 -17.56
N TRP A 46 -2.39 4.86 -16.29
CA TRP A 46 -2.91 5.66 -15.18
C TRP A 46 -2.25 7.04 -15.07
N GLU A 47 -0.96 7.18 -15.40
CA GLU A 47 -0.29 8.49 -15.45
C GLU A 47 -0.94 9.37 -16.51
N GLU A 48 -1.13 8.86 -17.72
CA GLU A 48 -1.77 9.60 -18.81
C GLU A 48 -3.19 10.04 -18.43
N ILE A 49 -4.00 9.10 -17.94
CA ILE A 49 -5.39 9.34 -17.53
C ILE A 49 -5.48 10.32 -16.36
N LEU A 50 -4.58 10.20 -15.37
CA LEU A 50 -4.53 11.11 -14.25
C LEU A 50 -4.20 12.53 -14.71
N PHE A 51 -3.22 12.72 -15.59
CA PHE A 51 -2.85 14.05 -16.07
C PHE A 51 -3.97 14.70 -16.90
N GLN A 52 -4.66 13.93 -17.75
CA GLN A 52 -5.84 14.44 -18.46
C GLN A 52 -6.94 14.87 -17.49
N TYR A 53 -7.18 14.11 -16.42
CA TYR A 53 -8.14 14.49 -15.39
C TYR A 53 -7.72 15.75 -14.62
N LEU A 54 -6.44 15.86 -14.24
CA LEU A 54 -5.92 17.05 -13.56
C LEU A 54 -6.00 18.30 -14.43
N ASN A 55 -5.87 18.18 -15.75
CA ASN A 55 -6.01 19.28 -16.71
C ASN A 55 -7.46 19.57 -17.15
N ASP A 56 -8.46 18.91 -16.55
CA ASP A 56 -9.88 19.01 -16.94
C ASP A 56 -10.23 18.48 -18.34
N ASP A 57 -9.32 17.76 -19.00
CA ASP A 57 -9.54 17.11 -20.30
C ASP A 57 -10.40 15.84 -20.19
N LEU A 58 -10.47 15.25 -18.99
CA LEU A 58 -11.22 14.03 -18.71
C LEU A 58 -12.14 14.21 -17.50
N SER A 59 -13.34 13.62 -17.53
CA SER A 59 -14.28 13.72 -16.40
C SER A 59 -13.93 12.77 -15.26
N LEU A 60 -14.37 13.11 -14.03
CA LEU A 60 -14.22 12.26 -12.85
C LEU A 60 -14.79 10.86 -13.07
N GLU A 61 -15.94 10.73 -13.73
CA GLU A 61 -16.61 9.45 -14.00
C GLU A 61 -15.76 8.53 -14.86
N LYS A 62 -15.21 9.07 -15.96
CA LYS A 62 -14.36 8.30 -16.87
C LYS A 62 -13.06 7.91 -16.21
N THR A 63 -12.43 8.85 -15.50
CA THR A 63 -11.19 8.62 -14.75
C THR A 63 -11.37 7.52 -13.71
N ALA A 64 -12.43 7.60 -12.91
CA ALA A 64 -12.78 6.59 -11.91
C ALA A 64 -13.04 5.22 -12.54
N ALA A 65 -13.73 5.16 -13.67
CA ALA A 65 -14.01 3.89 -14.35
C ALA A 65 -12.73 3.18 -14.84
N VAL A 66 -11.75 3.93 -15.35
CA VAL A 66 -10.45 3.38 -15.77
C VAL A 66 -9.59 3.01 -14.56
N MET A 67 -9.58 3.87 -13.54
CA MET A 67 -8.80 3.68 -12.32
C MET A 67 -9.58 2.91 -11.24
N ASN A 68 -10.26 1.83 -11.62
CA ASN A 68 -11.01 0.97 -10.69
C ASN A 68 -10.38 -0.43 -10.59
N ASP A 69 -9.23 -0.50 -9.90
CA ASP A 69 -8.46 -1.73 -9.73
C ASP A 69 -8.20 -1.99 -8.24
N SER A 70 -7.39 -3.01 -7.93
CA SER A 70 -6.87 -3.27 -6.59
C SER A 70 -6.44 -1.97 -5.90
N TYR A 71 -7.18 -1.60 -4.86
CA TYR A 71 -7.00 -0.33 -4.17
C TYR A 71 -5.60 -0.17 -3.56
N PHE A 72 -4.88 -1.26 -3.30
CA PHE A 72 -3.48 -1.19 -2.88
C PHE A 72 -2.55 -0.76 -4.02
N TYR A 73 -2.74 -1.25 -5.24
CA TYR A 73 -1.94 -0.80 -6.39
C TYR A 73 -2.28 0.63 -6.75
N LEU A 74 -3.57 0.98 -6.73
CA LEU A 74 -3.99 2.35 -6.98
C LEU A 74 -3.45 3.31 -5.91
N TYR A 75 -3.40 2.89 -4.65
CA TYR A 75 -2.71 3.67 -3.61
C TYR A 75 -1.21 3.80 -3.88
N ASP A 76 -0.51 2.71 -4.19
CA ASP A 76 0.94 2.75 -4.49
C ASP A 76 1.24 3.70 -5.66
N PHE A 77 0.35 3.74 -6.66
CA PHE A 77 0.39 4.68 -7.77
C PHE A 77 0.12 6.13 -7.33
N LEU A 78 -0.95 6.39 -6.59
CA LEU A 78 -1.37 7.75 -6.20
C LEU A 78 -0.50 8.37 -5.10
N LYS A 79 0.18 7.56 -4.29
CA LYS A 79 0.99 7.98 -3.13
C LYS A 79 1.96 9.13 -3.41
N PRO A 80 2.81 9.12 -4.47
CA PRO A 80 3.69 10.25 -4.78
C PRO A 80 2.90 11.55 -5.05
N TYR A 81 1.76 11.46 -5.74
CA TYR A 81 0.93 12.62 -6.07
C TYR A 81 0.21 13.17 -4.84
N LEU A 82 -0.40 12.31 -4.00
CA LEU A 82 -1.02 12.73 -2.74
C LEU A 82 -0.02 13.40 -1.79
N LYS A 83 1.26 13.00 -1.83
CA LYS A 83 2.31 13.62 -1.02
C LYS A 83 2.68 15.02 -1.51
N ASN A 84 2.72 15.23 -2.83
CA ASN A 84 3.35 16.40 -3.44
C ASN A 84 2.37 17.44 -3.99
N LEU A 85 1.18 17.02 -4.47
CA LEU A 85 0.18 17.93 -5.03
C LEU A 85 -0.53 18.74 -3.93
N ARG A 86 -0.97 19.95 -4.29
CA ARG A 86 -1.60 20.94 -3.41
C ARG A 86 -2.70 21.66 -4.18
N GLY A 87 -3.55 22.41 -3.47
CA GLY A 87 -4.63 23.19 -4.10
C GLY A 87 -5.63 22.32 -4.84
N ASP A 88 -6.10 22.81 -5.99
CA ASP A 88 -7.16 22.18 -6.77
C ASP A 88 -6.82 20.76 -7.22
N ASP A 89 -5.58 20.50 -7.61
CA ASP A 89 -5.12 19.16 -8.02
C ASP A 89 -5.23 18.13 -6.89
N PHE A 90 -4.95 18.56 -5.66
CA PHE A 90 -5.12 17.69 -4.49
C PHE A 90 -6.60 17.39 -4.24
N GLU A 91 -7.49 18.38 -4.38
CA GLU A 91 -8.93 18.17 -4.21
C GLU A 91 -9.50 17.30 -5.34
N LYS A 92 -9.03 17.44 -6.59
CA LYS A 92 -9.36 16.53 -7.70
C LYS A 92 -8.96 15.09 -7.37
N LEU A 93 -7.73 14.88 -6.90
CA LEU A 93 -7.31 13.56 -6.42
C LEU A 93 -8.25 13.03 -5.33
N ARG A 94 -8.60 13.87 -4.36
CA ARG A 94 -9.50 13.50 -3.26
C ARG A 94 -10.89 13.09 -3.74
N GLN A 95 -11.43 13.78 -4.75
CA GLN A 95 -12.69 13.40 -5.39
C GLN A 95 -12.57 12.04 -6.10
N LEU A 96 -11.45 11.78 -6.79
CA LEU A 96 -11.19 10.51 -7.44
C LEU A 96 -11.14 9.32 -6.46
N VAL A 97 -10.37 9.44 -5.37
CA VAL A 97 -10.33 8.39 -4.33
C VAL A 97 -11.69 8.19 -3.65
N GLN A 98 -12.48 9.25 -3.48
CA GLN A 98 -13.84 9.16 -2.94
C GLN A 98 -14.78 8.44 -3.93
N LYS A 99 -14.74 8.81 -5.21
CA LYS A 99 -15.55 8.19 -6.28
C LYS A 99 -15.27 6.69 -6.40
N ASN A 100 -14.00 6.30 -6.29
CA ASN A 100 -13.57 4.90 -6.34
C ASN A 100 -13.85 4.11 -5.05
N LYS A 101 -14.48 4.71 -4.02
CA LYS A 101 -14.75 4.09 -2.72
C LYS A 101 -13.49 3.60 -1.98
N MET A 102 -12.33 4.13 -2.35
CA MET A 102 -11.05 3.76 -1.72
C MET A 102 -11.05 4.12 -0.24
N ILE A 103 -11.69 5.22 0.12
CA ILE A 103 -11.76 5.66 1.51
C ILE A 103 -12.46 4.61 2.39
N ASP A 104 -13.62 4.12 1.96
CA ASP A 104 -14.38 3.13 2.74
C ASP A 104 -13.64 1.78 2.81
N PHE A 105 -12.96 1.40 1.72
CA PHE A 105 -12.08 0.23 1.72
C PHE A 105 -10.94 0.37 2.74
N PHE A 106 -10.23 1.50 2.74
CA PHE A 106 -9.11 1.69 3.65
C PHE A 106 -9.56 1.90 5.10
N LEU A 107 -10.74 2.46 5.36
CA LEU A 107 -11.33 2.46 6.71
C LEU A 107 -11.59 1.03 7.21
N LEU A 108 -12.12 0.15 6.35
CA LEU A 108 -12.32 -1.25 6.68
C LEU A 108 -10.98 -1.96 6.94
N LYS A 109 -9.95 -1.69 6.13
CA LYS A 109 -8.60 -2.26 6.30
C LYS A 109 -7.89 -1.74 7.55
N LEU A 110 -8.07 -0.47 7.92
CA LEU A 110 -7.56 0.07 9.17
C LEU A 110 -8.18 -0.66 10.38
N LYS A 111 -9.46 -1.02 10.31
CA LYS A 111 -10.16 -1.72 11.40
C LYS A 111 -9.84 -3.21 11.46
N LYS A 112 -9.94 -3.93 10.34
CA LYS A 112 -9.95 -5.40 10.28
C LYS A 112 -8.80 -6.02 9.49
N GLY A 113 -7.92 -5.20 8.90
CA GLY A 113 -6.81 -5.69 8.09
C GLY A 113 -5.74 -6.39 8.91
N ASN A 114 -4.87 -7.13 8.22
CA ASN A 114 -3.63 -7.60 8.81
C ASN A 114 -2.67 -6.43 9.11
N ARG A 115 -1.55 -6.71 9.77
CA ARG A 115 -0.54 -5.72 10.13
C ARG A 115 -0.17 -4.76 8.98
N GLU A 116 0.20 -5.31 7.83
CA GLU A 116 0.63 -4.53 6.67
C GLU A 116 -0.52 -3.70 6.09
N GLU A 117 -1.71 -4.28 6.01
CA GLU A 117 -2.91 -3.60 5.53
C GLU A 117 -3.30 -2.42 6.43
N LYS A 118 -3.22 -2.58 7.76
CA LYS A 118 -3.49 -1.50 8.71
C LYS A 118 -2.50 -0.34 8.56
N ILE A 119 -1.21 -0.64 8.42
CA ILE A 119 -0.16 0.37 8.22
C ILE A 119 -0.41 1.14 6.92
N LYS A 120 -0.69 0.44 5.81
CA LYS A 120 -1.00 1.07 4.52
C LYS A 120 -2.28 1.90 4.60
N ALA A 121 -3.31 1.39 5.27
CA ALA A 121 -4.55 2.10 5.47
C ALA A 121 -4.37 3.38 6.28
N ALA A 122 -3.63 3.34 7.39
CA ALA A 122 -3.32 4.52 8.19
C ALA A 122 -2.63 5.58 7.32
N ALA A 123 -1.57 5.20 6.60
CA ALA A 123 -0.84 6.11 5.73
C ALA A 123 -1.73 6.72 4.63
N PHE A 124 -2.55 5.90 3.95
CA PHE A 124 -3.47 6.38 2.93
C PHE A 124 -4.48 7.38 3.50
N LEU A 125 -5.19 7.00 4.58
CA LEU A 125 -6.23 7.82 5.21
C LEU A 125 -5.67 9.15 5.72
N GLY A 126 -4.43 9.13 6.22
CA GLY A 126 -3.64 10.32 6.54
C GLY A 126 -3.48 11.25 5.35
N LYS A 127 -2.92 10.71 4.25
CA LYS A 127 -2.62 11.49 3.03
C LYS A 127 -3.85 12.08 2.35
N VAL A 128 -5.00 11.40 2.41
CA VAL A 128 -6.28 11.93 1.88
C VAL A 128 -7.06 12.77 2.90
N ARG A 129 -6.49 12.98 4.10
CA ARG A 129 -7.06 13.78 5.19
C ARG A 129 -8.45 13.29 5.64
N GLU A 130 -8.64 11.98 5.74
CA GLU A 130 -9.91 11.39 6.14
C GLU A 130 -10.10 11.38 7.66
N LYS A 131 -10.89 12.34 8.16
CA LYS A 131 -11.17 12.51 9.60
C LYS A 131 -11.91 11.34 10.23
N ARG A 132 -12.70 10.56 9.48
CA ARG A 132 -13.36 9.34 9.99
C ARG A 132 -12.39 8.29 10.51
N ALA A 133 -11.11 8.37 10.11
CA ALA A 133 -10.06 7.47 10.59
C ALA A 133 -9.56 7.81 12.01
N LEU A 134 -9.74 9.06 12.46
CA LEU A 134 -9.12 9.58 13.70
C LEU A 134 -9.37 8.71 14.95
N PRO A 135 -10.59 8.20 15.23
CA PRO A 135 -10.80 7.36 16.41
C PRO A 135 -9.92 6.10 16.40
N LEU A 136 -9.88 5.39 15.28
CA LEU A 136 -9.05 4.18 15.13
C LEU A 136 -7.55 4.49 15.15
N LEU A 137 -7.13 5.61 14.56
CA LEU A 137 -5.73 6.02 14.58
C LEU A 137 -5.28 6.40 16.00
N LYS A 138 -6.16 7.03 16.80
CA LYS A 138 -5.90 7.37 18.21
C LYS A 138 -5.77 6.11 19.06
N ASP A 139 -6.60 5.09 18.82
CA ASP A 139 -6.47 3.79 19.50
C ASP A 139 -5.10 3.13 19.23
N TYR A 140 -4.58 3.27 18.00
CA TYR A 140 -3.30 2.70 17.59
C TYR A 140 -2.06 3.45 18.10
N LEU A 141 -2.21 4.61 18.75
CA LEU A 141 -1.09 5.28 19.43
C LEU A 141 -0.54 4.44 20.59
N ASN A 142 -1.35 3.57 21.17
CA ASN A 142 -0.96 2.65 22.24
C ASN A 142 -0.63 1.24 21.72
N SER A 143 -0.47 1.06 20.40
CA SER A 143 -0.17 -0.25 19.83
C SER A 143 1.24 -0.72 20.20
N GLU A 144 1.37 -2.00 20.56
CA GLU A 144 2.68 -2.65 20.71
C GLU A 144 3.46 -2.70 19.39
N ASP A 145 2.75 -2.70 18.26
CA ASP A 145 3.36 -2.63 16.93
C ASP A 145 3.84 -1.21 16.63
N LYS A 146 5.15 -1.00 16.82
CA LYS A 146 5.80 0.28 16.60
C LYS A 146 5.62 0.82 15.18
N SER A 147 5.48 -0.03 14.16
CA SER A 147 5.24 0.45 12.79
C SER A 147 3.81 0.97 12.63
N LEU A 148 2.83 0.28 13.20
CA LEU A 148 1.43 0.73 13.17
C LEU A 148 1.23 2.01 14.00
N MET A 149 1.85 2.07 15.17
CA MET A 149 1.89 3.27 16.02
C MET A 149 2.46 4.46 15.24
N THR A 150 3.65 4.29 14.65
CA THR A 150 4.31 5.35 13.85
C THR A 150 3.46 5.79 12.66
N ALA A 151 2.88 4.84 11.92
CA ALA A 151 2.00 5.15 10.80
C ALA A 151 0.77 5.95 11.24
N SER A 152 0.21 5.64 12.42
CA SER A 152 -0.94 6.34 12.98
C SER A 152 -0.60 7.77 13.41
N ILE A 153 0.56 7.98 14.03
CA ILE A 153 1.09 9.32 14.37
C ILE A 153 1.19 10.19 13.11
N TRP A 154 1.84 9.70 12.06
CA TRP A 154 1.98 10.45 10.80
C TRP A 154 0.62 10.72 10.15
N ALA A 155 -0.29 9.76 10.18
CA ALA A 155 -1.61 9.93 9.60
C ALA A 155 -2.44 11.00 10.33
N ILE A 156 -2.40 11.02 11.67
CA ILE A 156 -3.05 12.06 12.48
C ILE A 156 -2.47 13.45 12.15
N ALA A 157 -1.14 13.55 12.03
CA ALA A 157 -0.47 14.79 11.64
C ALA A 157 -0.90 15.25 10.23
N ASP A 158 -0.95 14.34 9.25
CA ASP A 158 -1.36 14.65 7.88
C ASP A 158 -2.83 15.11 7.79
N ILE A 159 -3.74 14.55 8.62
CA ILE A 159 -5.16 14.94 8.69
C ILE A 159 -5.34 16.38 9.20
N GLY A 160 -4.33 16.94 9.88
CA GLY A 160 -4.36 18.32 10.35
C GLY A 160 -4.81 18.48 11.81
N GLU A 161 -4.74 17.43 12.63
CA GLU A 161 -4.61 17.64 14.07
C GLU A 161 -3.14 17.93 14.41
N GLN A 162 -2.67 19.13 14.04
CA GLN A 162 -1.42 19.67 14.58
C GLN A 162 -1.50 19.91 16.10
N GLU A 163 -2.71 19.88 16.69
CA GLU A 163 -2.95 20.06 18.13
C GLU A 163 -2.32 18.98 19.03
N PHE A 164 -1.86 17.84 18.50
CA PHE A 164 -1.22 16.80 19.32
C PHE A 164 0.28 17.00 19.57
N PHE A 165 0.92 18.02 18.99
CA PHE A 165 2.36 18.26 19.18
C PHE A 165 2.71 19.17 20.35
N PHE A 166 1.73 19.78 21.03
CA PHE A 166 1.96 20.65 22.19
C PHE A 166 0.97 20.39 23.33
N ARG A 167 1.04 19.21 23.92
CA ARG A 167 0.78 19.08 25.37
C ARG A 167 2.00 18.39 25.98
N SER A 168 2.89 19.27 26.45
CA SER A 168 3.80 19.15 27.60
C SER A 168 4.02 17.76 28.19
#